data_AF-A0A0D0TEG5-F1
#
_entry.id   AF-A0A0D0TEG5-F1
#
_cell.length_a   1.000
_cell.length_b   1.000
_cell.length_c   1.000
_cell.angle_alpha   90.00
_cell.angle_beta   90.00
_cell.angle_gamma   90.00
#
_symmetry.space_group_name_H-M   'P 1'
#
loop_
_entity.id
_entity.type
_entity.pdbx_description
1 polymer ?
#
loop_
_entity_poly.entity_id
_entity_poly.type
_entity_poly.pdbx_seq_one_letter_code
_entity_poly.pdbx_strand_id
1 'polypeptide(L)'
;MSRSYKAIAETAISDLYEAQAALDNMHAIFTLMLQHFPEDSTGNAFAQLGTLESNDWSTKIYQWCGCMENEMDDANEVAARAISVERKHATRWWTHLNEMRRRKELPEWVAAGIGTHDEHDQMLGSRKAVNQALFGSDDLGGDQHYRPIPLDQA
;
A
#
# COMPACT_ATOMS: atom_id res chain seq x y z
N MET A 1 -13.22 10.42 -7.95
CA MET A 1 -12.41 9.19 -7.82
C MET A 1 -12.20 8.93 -6.34
N SER A 2 -12.55 7.72 -5.85
CA SER A 2 -12.19 7.30 -4.50
C SER A 2 -10.69 7.06 -4.44
N ARG A 3 -9.99 7.58 -3.41
CA ARG A 3 -8.57 7.25 -3.18
C ARG A 3 -8.45 5.76 -2.82
N SER A 4 -7.36 5.11 -3.23
CA SER A 4 -7.04 3.75 -2.77
C SER A 4 -6.72 3.78 -1.27
N TYR A 5 -6.83 2.62 -0.61
CA TYR A 5 -6.49 2.53 0.81
C TYR A 5 -5.02 2.91 1.06
N LYS A 6 -4.12 2.47 0.17
CA LYS A 6 -2.69 2.81 0.20
C LYS A 6 -2.46 4.31 0.12
N ALA A 7 -3.12 4.99 -0.83
CA ALA A 7 -2.99 6.44 -0.96
C ALA A 7 -3.50 7.21 0.28
N ILE A 8 -4.53 6.69 0.96
CA ILE A 8 -5.03 7.27 2.22
C ILE A 8 -3.99 7.09 3.33
N ALA A 9 -3.43 5.89 3.48
CA ALA A 9 -2.41 5.60 4.48
C ALA A 9 -1.11 6.40 4.25
N GLU A 10 -0.63 6.49 3.00
CA GLU A 10 0.53 7.31 2.63
C GLU A 10 0.31 8.80 2.96
N THR A 11 -0.90 9.31 2.73
CA THR A 11 -1.24 10.70 3.11
C THR A 11 -1.18 10.87 4.63
N ALA A 12 -1.76 9.93 5.39
CA ALA A 12 -1.76 10.00 6.85
C ALA A 12 -0.33 9.95 7.44
N ILE A 13 0.55 9.10 6.89
CA ILE A 13 1.96 9.03 7.28
C ILE A 13 2.67 10.35 6.97
N SER A 14 2.42 10.94 5.79
CA SER A 14 2.96 12.26 5.43
C SER A 14 2.52 13.34 6.41
N ASP A 15 1.23 13.39 6.76
CA ASP A 15 0.68 14.36 7.71
C ASP A 15 1.31 14.20 9.11
N LEU A 16 1.60 12.97 9.55
CA LEU A 16 2.30 12.69 10.80
C LEU A 16 3.75 13.19 10.77
N TYR A 17 4.46 13.05 9.65
CA TYR A 17 5.80 13.62 9.50
C TYR A 17 5.80 15.15 9.49
N GLU A 18 4.76 15.79 8.94
CA GLU A 18 4.61 17.25 9.04
C GLU A 18 4.38 17.69 10.50
N ALA A 19 3.57 16.95 11.26
CA ALA A 19 3.37 17.20 12.69
C ALA A 19 4.68 17.01 13.48
N GLN A 20 5.48 16.01 13.13
CA GLN A 20 6.81 15.79 13.71
C GLN A 20 7.73 16.99 13.49
N ALA A 21 7.80 17.50 12.25
CA ALA A 21 8.62 18.67 11.94
C ALA A 21 8.16 19.92 12.71
N ALA A 22 6.85 20.07 12.97
CA ALA A 22 6.33 21.14 13.81
C ALA A 22 6.78 21.00 15.27
N LEU A 23 6.82 19.78 15.82
CA LEU A 23 7.32 19.51 17.17
C LEU A 23 8.82 19.76 17.30
N ASP A 24 9.61 19.43 16.28
CA ASP A 24 11.05 19.73 16.27
C ASP A 24 11.29 21.26 16.30
N ASN A 25 10.48 22.03 15.55
CA ASN A 25 10.52 23.49 15.61
C ASN A 25 10.13 24.03 17.00
N MET A 26 9.10 23.46 17.64
CA MET A 26 8.72 23.83 19.01
C MET A 26 9.83 23.52 20.01
N HIS A 27 10.46 22.35 19.89
CA HIS A 27 11.60 21.97 20.74
C HIS A 27 12.77 22.96 20.60
N ALA A 28 13.07 23.41 19.38
CA ALA A 28 14.09 24.42 19.14
C ALA A 28 13.74 25.76 19.82
N ILE A 29 12.48 26.19 19.77
CA ILE A 29 12.01 27.41 20.46
C ILE A 29 12.19 27.25 21.98
N PHE A 30 11.75 26.14 22.56
CA PHE A 30 11.92 25.91 24.00
C PHE A 30 13.39 25.84 24.41
N THR A 31 14.25 25.25 23.58
CA THR A 31 15.70 25.24 23.80
C THR A 31 16.27 26.66 23.84
N LEU A 32 15.87 27.53 22.92
CA LEU A 32 16.27 28.94 22.94
C LEU A 32 15.74 29.65 24.20
N MET A 33 14.51 29.37 24.62
CA MET A 33 13.96 29.95 25.85
C MET A 33 14.78 29.52 27.08
N LEU A 34 15.12 28.24 27.21
CA LEU A 34 15.94 27.73 28.33
C LEU A 34 17.32 28.39 28.39
N GLN A 35 17.89 28.77 27.25
CA GLN A 35 19.18 29.47 27.18
C GLN A 35 19.11 30.94 27.60
N HIS A 36 17.95 31.59 27.44
CA HIS A 36 17.80 33.04 27.67
C HIS A 36 17.10 33.39 28.98
N PHE A 37 16.22 32.51 29.49
CA PHE A 37 15.47 32.76 30.71
C PHE A 37 16.19 32.21 31.95
N PRO A 38 16.30 33.00 33.04
CA PRO A 38 16.85 32.52 34.32
C PRO A 38 16.14 31.25 34.82
N GLU A 39 16.88 30.33 35.43
CA GLU A 39 16.36 29.02 35.88
C GLU A 39 15.16 29.14 36.84
N ASP A 40 15.12 30.18 37.66
CA ASP A 40 14.06 30.44 38.64
C ASP A 40 12.85 31.20 38.07
N SER A 41 12.87 31.52 36.77
CA SER A 41 11.80 32.26 36.12
C SER A 41 10.66 31.36 35.62
N THR A 42 9.44 31.92 35.58
CA THR A 42 8.29 31.26 34.95
C THR A 42 8.52 30.91 33.48
N GLY A 43 9.30 31.73 32.76
CA GLY A 43 9.65 31.48 31.36
C GLY A 43 10.50 30.22 31.18
N ASN A 44 11.45 29.98 32.09
CA ASN A 44 12.26 28.76 32.07
C ASN A 44 11.41 27.53 32.42
N ALA A 45 10.60 27.60 33.48
CA ALA A 45 9.69 26.51 33.84
C ALA A 45 8.71 26.14 32.72
N PHE A 46 8.15 27.12 32.01
CA PHE A 46 7.31 26.89 30.83
C PHE A 46 8.08 26.19 29.71
N ALA A 47 9.31 26.60 29.44
CA ALA A 47 10.13 25.97 28.41
C ALA A 47 10.55 24.54 28.77
N GLN A 48 10.79 24.24 30.05
CA GLN A 48 11.04 22.86 30.52
C GLN A 48 9.81 21.97 30.26
N LEU A 49 8.62 22.43 30.65
CA LEU A 49 7.38 21.70 30.42
C LEU A 49 7.11 21.52 28.93
N GLY A 50 7.26 22.58 28.14
CA GLY A 50 7.09 22.54 26.68
C GLY A 50 8.05 21.55 26.01
N THR A 51 9.29 21.47 26.48
CA THR A 51 10.28 20.48 26.02
C THR A 51 9.84 19.06 26.33
N LEU A 52 9.37 18.81 27.55
CA LEU A 52 8.89 17.49 27.99
C LEU A 52 7.71 17.04 27.12
N GLU A 53 6.68 17.88 26.99
CA GLU A 53 5.47 17.57 26.22
C GLU A 53 5.78 17.39 24.73
N SER A 54 6.63 18.24 24.15
CA SER A 54 7.01 18.12 22.73
C SER A 54 7.74 16.80 22.47
N ASN A 55 8.61 16.37 23.39
CA ASN A 55 9.34 15.11 23.25
C ASN A 55 8.43 13.88 23.40
N ASP A 56 7.45 13.92 24.32
CA ASP A 56 6.47 12.85 24.49
C ASP A 56 5.60 12.68 23.23
N TRP A 57 5.08 13.80 22.68
CA TRP A 57 4.31 13.78 21.44
C TRP A 57 5.14 13.34 20.24
N SER A 58 6.38 13.80 20.13
CA SER A 58 7.33 13.38 19.09
C SER A 58 7.53 11.86 19.12
N THR A 59 7.76 11.29 20.32
CA THR A 59 7.93 9.85 20.51
C THR A 59 6.68 9.06 20.06
N LYS A 60 5.49 9.54 20.40
CA LYS A 60 4.22 8.90 20.01
C LYS A 60 4.02 8.94 18.49
N ILE A 61 4.29 10.07 17.84
CA ILE A 61 4.15 10.21 16.39
C ILE A 61 5.10 9.25 15.66
N TYR A 62 6.37 9.16 16.08
CA TYR A 62 7.31 8.18 15.52
C TYR A 62 6.81 6.75 15.64
N GLN A 63 6.25 6.38 16.81
CA GLN A 63 5.67 5.05 17.00
C GLN A 63 4.48 4.79 16.09
N TRP A 64 3.59 5.78 15.93
CA TRP A 64 2.44 5.66 15.04
C TRP A 64 2.83 5.54 13.58
N CYS A 65 3.81 6.31 13.09
CA CYS A 65 4.35 6.15 11.74
C CYS A 65 4.87 4.72 11.54
N GLY A 66 5.74 4.24 12.44
CA GLY A 66 6.30 2.89 12.34
C GLY A 66 5.24 1.79 12.41
N CYS A 67 4.21 1.92 13.26
CA CYS A 67 3.10 0.97 13.30
C CYS A 67 2.31 0.98 11.98
N MET A 68 1.93 2.16 11.48
CA MET A 68 1.17 2.29 10.24
C MET A 68 1.93 1.76 9.02
N GLU A 69 3.23 2.03 8.92
CA GLU A 69 4.08 1.51 7.84
C GLU A 69 4.14 -0.02 7.86
N ASN A 70 4.46 -0.61 9.02
CA ASN A 70 4.56 -2.07 9.14
C ASN A 70 3.22 -2.77 8.89
N GLU A 71 2.12 -2.27 9.47
CA GLU A 71 0.79 -2.86 9.26
C GLU A 71 0.32 -2.73 7.80
N MET A 72 0.67 -1.63 7.13
CA MET A 72 0.36 -1.44 5.71
C MET A 72 1.16 -2.40 4.83
N ASP A 73 2.45 -2.61 5.13
CA ASP A 73 3.29 -3.55 4.40
C ASP A 73 2.79 -5.00 4.58
N ASP A 74 2.45 -5.40 5.81
CA ASP A 74 1.88 -6.71 6.11
C ASP A 74 0.55 -6.93 5.36
N ALA A 75 -0.36 -5.93 5.41
CA ALA A 75 -1.65 -6.00 4.73
C ALA A 75 -1.49 -6.12 3.20
N ASN A 76 -0.54 -5.37 2.63
CA ASN A 76 -0.20 -5.46 1.21
C ASN A 76 0.32 -6.85 0.85
N GLU A 77 1.25 -7.40 1.63
CA GLU A 77 1.84 -8.72 1.35
C GLU A 77 0.78 -9.83 1.38
N VAL A 78 -0.09 -9.81 2.40
CA VAL A 78 -1.17 -10.80 2.55
C VAL A 78 -2.15 -10.71 1.38
N ALA A 79 -2.57 -9.50 1.01
CA ALA A 79 -3.48 -9.28 -0.12
C ALA A 79 -2.86 -9.74 -1.44
N ALA A 80 -1.62 -9.35 -1.71
CA ALA A 80 -0.86 -9.73 -2.90
C ALA A 80 -0.74 -11.25 -3.03
N ARG A 81 -0.42 -11.93 -1.94
CA ARG A 81 -0.29 -13.40 -1.89
C ARG A 81 -1.61 -14.09 -2.17
N ALA A 82 -2.71 -13.67 -1.52
CA ALA A 82 -4.03 -14.24 -1.72
C ALA A 82 -4.50 -14.07 -3.18
N ILE A 83 -4.34 -12.86 -3.73
CA ILE A 83 -4.68 -12.56 -5.13
C ILE A 83 -3.83 -13.39 -6.09
N SER A 84 -2.52 -13.57 -5.82
CA SER A 84 -1.64 -14.39 -6.66
C SER A 84 -2.07 -15.86 -6.69
N VAL A 85 -2.46 -16.43 -5.54
CA VAL A 85 -2.97 -17.82 -5.46
C VAL A 85 -4.27 -17.97 -6.23
N GLU A 86 -5.23 -17.06 -6.05
CA GLU A 86 -6.49 -17.05 -6.77
C GLU A 86 -6.27 -16.96 -8.29
N ARG A 87 -5.41 -16.03 -8.73
CA ARG A 87 -5.14 -15.84 -10.16
C ARG A 87 -4.46 -17.03 -10.81
N LYS A 88 -3.58 -17.75 -10.09
CA LYS A 88 -2.99 -19.01 -10.55
C LYS A 88 -4.07 -20.07 -10.77
N HIS A 89 -5.01 -20.17 -9.83
CA HIS A 89 -6.15 -21.09 -9.95
C HIS A 89 -7.05 -20.71 -11.13
N ALA A 90 -7.43 -19.44 -11.26
CA ALA A 90 -8.25 -18.93 -12.36
C ALA A 90 -7.60 -19.18 -13.73
N THR A 91 -6.30 -18.88 -13.88
CA THR A 91 -5.56 -19.13 -15.12
C THR A 91 -5.53 -20.62 -15.48
N ARG A 92 -5.35 -21.51 -14.49
CA ARG A 92 -5.39 -22.96 -14.72
C ARG A 92 -6.75 -23.42 -15.24
N TRP A 93 -7.84 -22.93 -14.65
CA TRP A 93 -9.19 -23.24 -15.11
C TRP A 93 -9.47 -22.69 -16.51
N TRP A 94 -9.04 -21.46 -16.78
CA TRP A 94 -9.14 -20.87 -18.10
C TRP A 94 -8.45 -21.73 -19.16
N THR A 95 -7.23 -22.22 -18.89
CA THR A 95 -6.50 -23.13 -19.78
C THR A 95 -7.28 -24.43 -20.02
N HIS A 96 -7.75 -25.09 -18.97
CA HIS A 96 -8.49 -26.34 -19.10
C HIS A 96 -9.79 -26.17 -19.89
N LEU A 97 -10.56 -25.12 -19.62
CA LEU A 97 -11.78 -24.80 -20.36
C LEU A 97 -11.48 -24.51 -21.83
N ASN A 98 -10.38 -23.83 -22.12
CA ASN A 98 -9.95 -23.58 -23.50
C ASN A 98 -9.56 -24.84 -24.25
N GLU A 99 -8.85 -25.76 -23.60
CA GLU A 99 -8.50 -27.06 -24.18
C GLU A 99 -9.75 -27.89 -24.49
N MET A 100 -10.69 -27.99 -23.54
CA MET A 100 -11.96 -28.70 -23.73
C MET A 100 -12.80 -28.07 -24.85
N ARG A 101 -12.86 -26.74 -24.92
CA ARG A 101 -13.52 -26.02 -26.02
C ARG A 101 -12.92 -26.41 -27.37
N ARG A 102 -11.58 -26.38 -27.48
CA ARG A 102 -10.87 -26.72 -28.73
C ARG A 102 -11.11 -28.16 -29.16
N ARG A 103 -11.25 -29.08 -28.19
CA ARG A 103 -11.58 -30.50 -28.44
C ARG A 103 -13.07 -30.75 -28.70
N LYS A 104 -13.93 -29.72 -28.65
CA LYS A 104 -15.39 -29.83 -28.75
C LYS A 104 -15.99 -30.73 -27.65
N GLU A 105 -15.35 -30.76 -26.49
CA GLU A 105 -15.80 -31.51 -25.30
C GLU A 105 -16.78 -30.70 -24.45
N LEU A 106 -16.94 -29.40 -24.74
CA LEU A 106 -17.92 -28.53 -24.09
C LEU A 106 -19.23 -28.49 -24.86
N PRO A 107 -20.39 -28.42 -24.18
CA PRO A 107 -21.67 -28.12 -24.81
C PRO A 107 -21.61 -26.82 -25.62
N GLU A 108 -22.33 -26.77 -26.74
CA GLU A 108 -22.27 -25.67 -27.71
C GLU A 108 -22.64 -24.30 -27.08
N TRP A 109 -23.61 -24.31 -26.16
CA TRP A 109 -24.01 -23.12 -25.41
C TRP A 109 -22.95 -22.62 -24.42
N VAL A 110 -22.05 -23.48 -23.93
CA VAL A 110 -20.92 -23.12 -23.05
C VAL A 110 -19.74 -22.59 -23.87
N ALA A 111 -19.49 -23.21 -25.02
CA ALA A 111 -18.39 -22.87 -25.91
C ALA A 111 -18.53 -21.50 -26.59
N ALA A 112 -19.74 -20.93 -26.61
CA ALA A 112 -20.04 -19.67 -27.27
C ALA A 112 -19.40 -18.43 -26.60
N GLY A 113 -18.99 -18.52 -25.33
CA GLY A 113 -18.44 -17.38 -24.58
C GLY A 113 -17.14 -17.65 -23.82
N ILE A 114 -16.89 -18.89 -23.40
CA ILE A 114 -15.77 -19.24 -22.51
C ILE A 114 -14.48 -19.47 -23.30
N GLY A 115 -13.34 -19.02 -22.78
CA GLY A 115 -12.02 -19.24 -23.34
C GLY A 115 -11.72 -18.39 -24.59
N THR A 116 -12.56 -17.39 -24.86
CA THR A 116 -12.31 -16.45 -25.96
C THR A 116 -11.16 -15.49 -25.63
N HIS A 117 -10.54 -14.91 -26.65
CA HIS A 117 -9.51 -13.89 -26.44
C HIS A 117 -10.11 -12.64 -25.78
N ASP A 118 -11.33 -12.27 -26.17
CA ASP A 118 -12.05 -11.13 -25.59
C ASP A 118 -12.33 -11.30 -24.09
N GLU A 119 -12.74 -12.50 -23.64
CA GLU A 119 -12.92 -12.79 -22.21
C GLU A 119 -11.59 -12.73 -21.45
N HIS A 120 -10.50 -13.21 -22.07
CA HIS A 120 -9.17 -13.12 -21.49
C HIS A 120 -8.72 -11.67 -21.34
N ASP A 121 -8.95 -10.81 -22.34
CA ASP A 121 -8.62 -9.39 -22.27
C ASP A 121 -9.48 -8.65 -21.23
N GLN A 122 -10.75 -9.00 -21.12
CA GLN A 122 -11.63 -8.47 -20.07
C GLN A 122 -11.14 -8.87 -18.67
N MET A 123 -10.68 -10.12 -18.49
CA MET A 123 -10.06 -10.58 -17.25
C MET A 123 -8.78 -9.77 -16.96
N LEU A 124 -7.91 -9.54 -17.94
CA LEU A 124 -6.71 -8.71 -17.76
C LEU A 124 -7.06 -7.26 -17.38
N GLY A 125 -8.06 -6.67 -18.03
CA GLY A 125 -8.57 -5.34 -17.69
C GLY A 125 -9.10 -5.27 -16.25
N SER A 126 -9.87 -6.28 -15.84
CA SER A 126 -10.41 -6.40 -14.48
C SER A 126 -9.29 -6.57 -13.45
N ARG A 127 -8.25 -7.35 -13.76
CA ARG A 127 -7.07 -7.51 -12.92
C ARG A 127 -6.34 -6.19 -12.70
N LYS A 128 -6.14 -5.40 -13.76
CA LYS A 128 -5.52 -4.06 -13.67
C LYS A 128 -6.37 -3.11 -12.82
N ALA A 129 -7.68 -3.08 -13.06
CA ALA A 129 -8.60 -2.23 -12.29
C ALA A 129 -8.55 -2.55 -10.78
N VAL A 130 -8.53 -3.84 -10.41
CA VAL A 130 -8.38 -4.27 -9.01
C VAL A 130 -7.02 -3.87 -8.44
N ASN A 131 -5.94 -4.07 -9.20
CA ASN A 131 -4.59 -3.71 -8.76
C ASN A 131 -4.49 -2.19 -8.51
N GLN A 132 -4.99 -1.37 -9.43
CA GLN A 132 -5.04 0.08 -9.27
C GLN A 132 -5.88 0.51 -8.06
N ALA A 133 -7.04 -0.13 -7.85
CA ALA A 133 -7.92 0.21 -6.73
C ALA A 133 -7.31 -0.12 -5.36
N LEU A 134 -6.58 -1.24 -5.25
CA LEU A 134 -6.00 -1.70 -4.00
C LEU A 134 -4.60 -1.12 -3.75
N PHE A 135 -3.72 -1.19 -4.74
CA PHE A 135 -2.30 -0.89 -4.60
C PHE A 135 -1.88 0.43 -5.28
N GLY A 136 -2.75 1.06 -6.06
CA GLY A 136 -2.41 2.26 -6.85
C GLY A 136 -1.41 1.98 -7.97
N SER A 137 -1.15 0.71 -8.29
CA SER A 137 -0.24 0.28 -9.35
C SER A 137 -0.78 -0.96 -10.05
N ASP A 138 -0.30 -1.27 -11.25
CA ASP A 138 -0.65 -2.50 -11.96
C ASP A 138 0.12 -3.72 -11.42
N ASP A 139 1.12 -3.51 -10.57
CA ASP A 139 1.89 -4.53 -9.90
C ASP A 139 1.25 -4.90 -8.55
N LEU A 140 1.37 -6.15 -8.12
CA LEU A 140 0.87 -6.62 -6.83
C LEU A 140 1.77 -6.20 -5.65
N GLY A 141 2.73 -5.31 -5.85
CA GLY A 141 3.45 -4.65 -4.76
C GLY A 141 4.39 -5.52 -3.93
N GLY A 142 4.77 -6.70 -4.41
CA GLY A 142 5.83 -7.52 -3.84
C GLY A 142 6.59 -8.18 -4.98
N ASP A 143 7.93 -8.22 -4.90
CA ASP A 143 8.86 -8.66 -5.95
C ASP A 143 8.26 -9.75 -6.85
N GLN A 144 7.61 -9.32 -7.93
CA GLN A 144 7.22 -10.23 -8.97
C GLN A 144 8.48 -10.52 -9.74
N HIS A 145 9.20 -11.57 -9.34
CA HIS A 145 10.12 -12.25 -10.23
C HIS A 145 9.32 -12.80 -11.41
N TYR A 146 9.05 -11.92 -12.36
CA TYR A 146 8.57 -12.26 -13.67
C TYR A 146 9.73 -12.93 -14.38
N ARG A 147 9.62 -14.24 -14.63
CA ARG A 147 10.50 -14.91 -15.58
C ARG A 147 9.97 -14.52 -16.97
N PRO A 148 10.73 -13.78 -17.80
CA PRO A 148 10.28 -13.47 -19.14
C PRO A 148 10.06 -14.76 -19.91
N ILE A 149 8.88 -14.92 -20.48
CA ILE A 149 8.63 -15.94 -21.51
C ILE A 149 9.09 -15.32 -22.83
N PRO A 150 10.13 -15.87 -23.49
CA PRO A 150 10.55 -15.37 -24.79
C PRO A 150 9.39 -15.47 -25.78
N LEU A 151 9.06 -14.35 -26.44
CA LEU A 151 8.00 -14.27 -27.45
C LEU A 151 8.41 -14.85 -28.82
N ASP A 152 9.53 -15.56 -28.90
CA ASP A 152 9.98 -16.21 -30.12
C ASP A 152 9.80 -17.72 -30.02
N GLN A 153 8.64 -18.20 -30.46
CA GLN A 153 8.48 -19.38 -31.34
C GLN A 153 6.98 -19.57 -31.63
N ALA A 154 6.55 -18.92 -32.72
CA ALA A 154 5.41 -19.34 -33.53
C ALA A 154 5.74 -20.63 -34.30
#